data_AF-A0A3C0ZHP9-F1
#
_entry.id   AF-A0A3C0ZHP9-F1
#
_cell.length_a   1.000
_cell.length_b   1.000
_cell.length_c   1.000
_cell.angle_alpha   90.00
_cell.angle_beta   90.00
_cell.angle_gamma   90.00
#
_symmetry.space_group_name_H-M   'P 1'
#
loop_
_entity.id
_entity.type
_entity.pdbx_description
1 polymer ?
#
loop_
_entity_poly.entity_id
_entity_poly.type
_entity_poly.pdbx_seq_one_letter_code
_entity_poly.pdbx_strand_id
1 'polypeptide(L)'
;MGGPYIRLFAAQYPDEVCGLVFSDPTDFMLTEQEDEHAKVVSQSKTSYQQITKIIMEQMSKNKNSSAGAHIDAARALTSISKGYFHEYRKLPPLKKEIAATVIISYNKNIELPDEELDRKLNLGINFKAWWKEYDELRIQHYAALLKDNDHSMLVLLPKYSHGIYYQNPQLVAKLIQDNFNSYKKE
;
A
#
# COMPACT_ATOMS: atom_id res chain seq x y z
N MET A 1 -6.81 -0.91 1.37
CA MET A 1 -7.28 -0.85 -0.03
C MET A 1 -7.30 0.55 -0.66
N GLY A 2 -7.05 1.64 0.08
CA GLY A 2 -7.15 3.00 -0.47
C GLY A 2 -6.26 3.27 -1.69
N GLY A 3 -4.97 2.93 -1.61
CA GLY A 3 -4.00 3.16 -2.70
C GLY A 3 -4.41 2.56 -4.05
N PRO A 4 -4.72 1.25 -4.12
CA PRO A 4 -5.28 0.64 -5.31
C PRO A 4 -6.51 1.41 -5.83
N TYR A 5 -7.50 1.73 -4.99
CA TYR A 5 -8.75 2.33 -5.48
C TYR A 5 -8.55 3.73 -6.10
N ILE A 6 -7.76 4.59 -5.46
CA ILE A 6 -7.51 5.94 -6.00
C ILE A 6 -6.70 5.88 -7.31
N ARG A 7 -5.85 4.86 -7.47
CA ARG A 7 -5.07 4.67 -8.70
C ARG A 7 -5.94 4.21 -9.88
N LEU A 8 -6.94 3.35 -9.63
CA LEU A 8 -7.95 2.98 -10.62
C LEU A 8 -8.78 4.20 -11.02
N PHE A 9 -9.25 4.97 -10.05
CA PHE A 9 -10.05 6.16 -10.31
C PHE A 9 -9.31 7.14 -11.22
N ALA A 10 -8.03 7.44 -10.90
CA ALA A 10 -7.21 8.33 -11.72
C ALA A 10 -6.90 7.78 -13.12
N ALA A 11 -6.89 6.46 -13.31
CA ALA A 11 -6.75 5.87 -14.64
C ALA A 11 -8.01 6.07 -15.49
N GLN A 12 -9.19 5.98 -14.86
CA GLN A 12 -10.49 6.04 -15.54
C GLN A 12 -10.97 7.47 -15.77
N TYR A 13 -10.67 8.37 -14.84
CA TYR A 13 -11.11 9.77 -14.84
C TYR A 13 -9.94 10.73 -14.66
N PRO A 14 -8.90 10.67 -15.52
CA PRO A 14 -7.67 11.42 -15.30
C PRO A 14 -7.88 12.95 -15.31
N ASP A 15 -8.89 13.44 -16.02
CA ASP A 15 -9.19 14.88 -16.13
C ASP A 15 -10.06 15.39 -14.96
N GLU A 16 -10.54 14.50 -14.09
CA GLU A 16 -11.26 14.82 -12.86
C GLU A 16 -10.34 14.79 -11.61
N VAL A 17 -9.04 14.55 -11.79
CA VAL A 17 -8.07 14.38 -10.71
C VAL A 17 -7.06 15.52 -10.74
N CYS A 18 -7.03 16.33 -9.67
CA CYS A 18 -6.04 17.40 -9.49
C CYS A 18 -4.77 16.95 -8.76
N GLY A 19 -4.74 15.74 -8.20
CA GLY A 19 -3.61 15.21 -7.46
C GLY A 19 -3.97 13.94 -6.70
N LEU A 20 -2.97 13.20 -6.24
CA LEU A 20 -3.16 11.96 -5.48
C LEU A 20 -2.32 11.98 -4.20
N VAL A 21 -2.91 11.51 -3.10
CA VAL A 21 -2.19 11.29 -1.84
C VAL A 21 -2.38 9.85 -1.40
N PHE A 22 -1.27 9.11 -1.33
CA PHE A 22 -1.24 7.73 -0.85
C PHE A 22 -0.71 7.71 0.59
N SER A 23 -1.57 7.46 1.56
CA SER A 23 -1.18 7.30 2.97
C SER A 23 -0.93 5.83 3.29
N ASP A 24 0.33 5.49 3.57
CA ASP A 24 0.84 4.14 3.83
C ASP A 24 0.21 3.06 2.95
N PRO A 25 0.28 3.20 1.61
CA PRO A 25 -0.48 2.34 0.74
C PRO A 25 0.08 0.90 0.75
N THR A 26 -0.81 -0.07 0.55
CA THR A 26 -0.43 -1.41 0.07
C THR A 26 0.36 -1.27 -1.22
N ASP A 27 1.42 -2.05 -1.37
CA ASP A 27 2.10 -2.19 -2.64
C ASP A 27 1.28 -3.11 -3.55
N PHE A 28 0.52 -2.54 -4.48
CA PHE A 28 -0.26 -3.28 -5.48
C PHE A 28 0.51 -3.53 -6.78
N MET A 29 1.77 -3.09 -6.84
CA MET A 29 2.66 -3.28 -7.98
C MET A 29 3.56 -4.50 -7.79
N LEU A 30 3.67 -5.00 -6.55
CA LEU A 30 4.42 -6.20 -6.18
C LEU A 30 4.09 -7.40 -7.09
N THR A 31 5.10 -7.90 -7.78
CA THR A 31 5.00 -9.09 -8.62
C THR A 31 5.16 -10.37 -7.80
N GLU A 32 4.74 -11.50 -8.36
CA GLU A 32 4.96 -12.82 -7.73
C GLU A 32 6.45 -13.17 -7.59
N GLN A 33 7.28 -12.72 -8.54
CA GLN A 33 8.73 -12.96 -8.52
C GLN A 33 9.42 -12.18 -7.41
N GLU A 34 9.08 -10.90 -7.26
CA GLU A 34 9.57 -10.06 -6.16
C GLU A 34 9.08 -10.58 -4.80
N ASP A 35 7.81 -10.99 -4.71
CA ASP A 35 7.23 -11.55 -3.49
C ASP A 35 7.92 -12.84 -3.06
N GLU A 36 8.19 -13.75 -4.00
CA GLU A 36 8.93 -14.98 -3.72
C GLU A 36 10.38 -14.69 -3.33
N HIS A 37 11.05 -13.76 -4.03
CA HIS A 37 12.40 -13.36 -3.71
C HIS A 37 12.52 -12.79 -2.29
N ALA A 38 11.67 -11.83 -1.94
CA ALA A 38 11.63 -11.22 -0.61
C ALA A 38 11.34 -12.25 0.49
N LYS A 39 10.43 -13.21 0.24
CA LYS A 39 10.17 -14.33 1.15
C LYS A 39 11.44 -15.16 1.40
N VAL A 40 12.16 -15.54 0.34
CA VAL A 40 13.38 -16.36 0.43
C VAL A 40 14.51 -15.60 1.13
N VAL A 41 14.79 -14.35 0.72
CA VAL A 41 15.87 -13.53 1.29
C VAL A 41 15.62 -13.23 2.76
N SER A 42 14.37 -12.96 3.13
CA SER A 42 13.99 -12.74 4.53
C SER A 42 14.01 -14.02 5.39
N GLN A 43 14.20 -15.19 4.79
CA GLN A 43 14.13 -16.50 5.45
C GLN A 43 12.76 -16.76 6.09
N SER A 44 11.69 -16.24 5.47
CA SER A 44 10.32 -16.41 5.95
C SER A 44 9.63 -17.57 5.23
N LYS A 45 8.65 -18.21 5.87
CA LYS A 45 7.83 -19.24 5.22
C LYS A 45 6.64 -18.67 4.44
N THR A 46 6.19 -17.48 4.82
CA THR A 46 5.00 -16.82 4.25
C THR A 46 5.37 -15.51 3.57
N SER A 47 4.85 -15.28 2.37
CA SER A 47 5.06 -14.06 1.58
C SER A 47 4.02 -12.98 1.86
N TYR A 48 4.24 -11.75 1.36
CA TYR A 48 3.32 -10.63 1.51
C TYR A 48 1.98 -10.88 0.82
N GLN A 49 1.99 -11.44 -0.39
CA GLN A 49 0.74 -11.74 -1.08
C GLN A 49 -0.07 -12.83 -0.34
N GLN A 50 0.62 -13.83 0.22
CA GLN A 50 -0.01 -14.90 1.01
C GLN A 50 -0.67 -14.35 2.28
N ILE A 51 0.05 -13.57 3.09
CA ILE A 51 -0.52 -13.00 4.32
C ILE A 51 -1.64 -12.00 4.02
N THR A 52 -1.50 -11.21 2.96
CA THR A 52 -2.58 -10.31 2.51
C THR A 52 -3.84 -11.09 2.20
N LYS A 53 -3.74 -12.22 1.47
CA LYS A 53 -4.90 -13.08 1.19
C LYS A 53 -5.54 -13.62 2.46
N ILE A 54 -4.73 -14.13 3.41
CA ILE A 54 -5.21 -14.63 4.70
C ILE A 54 -5.96 -13.54 5.47
N ILE A 55 -5.39 -12.34 5.57
CA ILE A 55 -6.00 -11.20 6.28
C ILE A 55 -7.33 -10.81 5.62
N MET A 56 -7.38 -10.69 4.29
CA MET A 56 -8.62 -10.34 3.57
C MET A 56 -9.70 -11.43 3.69
N GLU A 57 -9.31 -12.71 3.71
CA GLU A 57 -10.23 -13.81 3.99
C GLU A 57 -10.80 -13.76 5.41
N GLN A 58 -9.98 -13.49 6.42
CA GLN A 58 -10.45 -13.36 7.79
C GLN A 58 -11.36 -12.13 7.95
N MET A 59 -10.95 -10.97 7.42
CA MET A 59 -11.72 -9.73 7.50
C MET A 59 -13.06 -9.85 6.77
N SER A 60 -13.11 -10.44 5.58
CA SER A 60 -14.36 -10.64 4.84
C SER A 60 -15.36 -11.55 5.57
N LYS A 61 -14.89 -12.44 6.44
CA LYS A 61 -15.72 -13.37 7.23
C LYS A 61 -16.00 -12.91 8.67
N ASN A 62 -15.31 -11.89 9.18
CA ASN A 62 -15.35 -11.47 10.59
C ASN A 62 -16.63 -10.68 10.97
N LYS A 63 -17.76 -11.33 11.20
CA LYS A 63 -19.08 -10.70 11.45
C LYS A 63 -19.13 -9.60 12.54
N ASN A 64 -18.07 -9.42 13.33
CA ASN A 64 -17.95 -8.35 14.34
C ASN A 64 -17.40 -7.02 13.76
N SER A 65 -16.99 -6.98 12.49
CA SER A 65 -16.52 -5.75 11.83
C SER A 65 -17.66 -5.00 11.13
N SER A 66 -17.42 -3.75 10.73
CA SER A 66 -18.45 -2.97 10.02
C SER A 66 -18.77 -3.57 8.66
N ALA A 67 -20.01 -3.38 8.18
CA ALA A 67 -20.41 -3.84 6.85
C ALA A 67 -19.49 -3.30 5.73
N GLY A 68 -19.02 -2.06 5.86
CA GLY A 68 -18.05 -1.49 4.92
C GLY A 68 -16.73 -2.24 4.89
N ALA A 69 -16.16 -2.57 6.07
CA ALA A 69 -14.92 -3.33 6.16
C ALA A 69 -15.05 -4.72 5.53
N HIS A 70 -16.19 -5.39 5.72
CA HIS A 70 -16.50 -6.67 5.07
C HIS A 70 -16.50 -6.60 3.56
N ILE A 71 -17.22 -5.63 3.01
CA ILE A 71 -17.38 -5.46 1.58
C ILE A 71 -16.03 -5.13 0.93
N ASP A 72 -15.24 -4.24 1.56
CA ASP A 72 -13.93 -3.87 1.03
C ASP A 72 -12.93 -5.03 1.10
N ALA A 73 -12.93 -5.83 2.17
CA ALA A 73 -12.12 -7.03 2.27
C ALA A 73 -12.53 -8.10 1.24
N ALA A 74 -13.83 -8.29 1.01
CA ALA A 74 -14.32 -9.23 0.00
C ALA A 74 -13.97 -8.80 -1.43
N ARG A 75 -14.02 -7.49 -1.72
CA ARG A 75 -13.58 -6.92 -3.00
C ARG A 75 -12.07 -7.11 -3.19
N ALA A 76 -11.28 -6.80 -2.17
CA ALA A 76 -9.84 -7.02 -2.17
C ALA A 76 -9.49 -8.49 -2.44
N LEU A 77 -10.15 -9.41 -1.72
CA LEU A 77 -9.96 -10.84 -1.88
C LEU A 77 -10.30 -11.31 -3.29
N THR A 78 -11.37 -10.78 -3.89
CA THR A 78 -11.76 -11.10 -5.28
C THR A 78 -10.69 -10.65 -6.27
N SER A 79 -10.11 -9.46 -6.08
CA SER A 79 -9.00 -8.96 -6.89
C SER A 79 -7.77 -9.85 -6.74
N ILE A 80 -7.32 -10.09 -5.51
CA ILE A 80 -6.12 -10.87 -5.20
C ILE A 80 -6.24 -12.33 -5.69
N SER A 81 -7.43 -12.93 -5.62
CA SER A 81 -7.65 -14.32 -6.04
C SER A 81 -7.54 -14.54 -7.55
N LYS A 82 -7.63 -13.47 -8.36
CA LYS A 82 -7.42 -13.52 -9.83
C LYS A 82 -5.97 -13.23 -10.24
N GLY A 83 -5.10 -13.04 -9.25
CA GLY A 83 -3.76 -12.50 -9.41
C GLY A 83 -3.66 -11.21 -8.59
N TYR A 84 -2.63 -11.11 -7.76
CA TYR A 84 -2.45 -9.99 -6.84
C TYR A 84 -2.56 -8.65 -7.56
N PHE A 85 -3.68 -7.96 -7.32
CA PHE A 85 -4.04 -6.69 -7.95
C PHE A 85 -3.86 -6.70 -9.49
N HIS A 86 -4.30 -7.78 -10.15
CA HIS A 86 -4.08 -7.98 -11.59
C HIS A 86 -4.62 -6.85 -12.48
N GLU A 87 -5.69 -6.16 -12.07
CA GLU A 87 -6.29 -5.03 -12.78
C GLU A 87 -5.33 -3.84 -12.89
N TYR A 88 -4.34 -3.74 -12.01
CA TYR A 88 -3.35 -2.65 -11.99
C TYR A 88 -2.25 -2.83 -13.02
N ARG A 89 -1.96 -4.07 -13.42
CA ARG A 89 -0.89 -4.41 -14.37
C ARG A 89 -1.13 -3.86 -15.77
N LYS A 90 -2.38 -3.51 -16.10
CA LYS A 90 -2.81 -3.02 -17.41
C LYS A 90 -3.18 -1.54 -17.42
N LEU A 91 -3.04 -0.84 -16.29
CA LEU A 91 -3.39 0.58 -16.24
C LEU A 91 -2.40 1.38 -17.07
N PRO A 92 -2.87 2.42 -17.80
CA PRO A 92 -1.96 3.37 -18.40
C PRO A 92 -1.10 4.01 -17.30
N PRO A 93 0.13 4.44 -17.58
CA PRO A 93 0.95 5.20 -16.62
C PRO A 93 0.17 6.36 -15.99
N LEU A 94 0.56 6.78 -14.79
CA LEU A 94 -0.03 7.97 -14.18
C LEU A 94 0.25 9.16 -15.11
N LYS A 95 -0.78 9.96 -15.43
CA LYS A 95 -0.59 11.17 -16.24
C LYS A 95 0.43 12.08 -15.55
N LYS A 96 1.40 12.59 -16.33
CA LYS A 96 2.47 13.45 -15.82
C LYS A 96 1.96 14.77 -15.25
N GLU A 97 0.72 15.16 -15.55
CA GLU A 97 0.06 16.35 -15.01
C GLU A 97 -0.52 16.12 -13.60
N ILE A 98 -0.71 14.86 -13.20
CA ILE A 98 -1.25 14.49 -11.89
C ILE A 98 -0.10 14.29 -10.91
N ALA A 99 0.18 15.31 -10.09
CA ALA A 99 1.16 15.19 -9.02
C ALA A 99 0.67 14.19 -7.96
N ALA A 100 1.58 13.34 -7.47
CA ALA A 100 1.26 12.37 -6.44
C ALA A 100 2.22 12.46 -5.24
N THR A 101 1.66 12.42 -4.03
CA THR A 101 2.42 12.33 -2.79
C THR A 101 2.19 10.96 -2.16
N VAL A 102 3.25 10.20 -2.00
CA VAL A 102 3.22 8.88 -1.37
C VAL A 102 3.91 8.96 -0.02
N ILE A 103 3.20 8.59 1.04
CA ILE A 103 3.70 8.57 2.41
C ILE A 103 3.88 7.12 2.82
N ILE A 104 5.12 6.69 3.02
CA ILE A 104 5.46 5.33 3.41
C ILE A 104 5.89 5.35 4.88
N SER A 105 5.14 4.66 5.73
CA SER A 105 5.68 4.29 7.04
C SER A 105 6.58 3.07 6.85
N TYR A 106 7.83 3.14 7.28
CA TYR A 106 8.81 2.06 7.12
C TYR A 106 9.56 1.80 8.43
N ASN A 107 10.25 0.66 8.51
CA ASN A 107 10.94 0.26 9.74
C ASN A 107 10.01 0.34 10.96
N LYS A 108 8.80 -0.22 10.77
CA LYS A 108 7.72 -0.20 11.74
C LYS A 108 8.10 -1.04 12.96
N ASN A 109 7.55 -0.67 14.12
CA ASN A 109 7.55 -1.60 15.24
C ASN A 109 6.72 -2.81 14.85
N ILE A 110 7.17 -4.00 15.23
CA ILE A 110 6.38 -5.22 15.08
C ILE A 110 5.24 -5.10 16.10
N GLU A 111 3.99 -5.16 15.62
CA GLU A 111 2.82 -5.00 16.48
C GLU A 111 2.40 -6.37 17.04
N LEU A 112 1.94 -6.41 18.31
CA LEU A 112 1.50 -7.65 18.96
C LEU A 112 0.46 -8.45 18.15
N PRO A 113 -0.53 -7.83 17.48
CA PRO A 113 -1.46 -8.58 16.64
C PRO A 113 -0.80 -9.35 15.50
N ASP A 114 0.29 -8.83 14.92
CA ASP A 114 1.04 -9.50 13.85
C ASP A 114 1.76 -10.73 14.41
N GLU A 115 2.42 -10.61 15.56
CA GLU A 115 3.10 -11.73 16.24
C GLU A 115 2.12 -12.81 16.71
N GLU A 116 0.94 -12.41 17.19
CA GLU A 116 -0.12 -13.34 17.57
C GLU A 116 -0.66 -14.10 16.36
N LEU A 117 -0.88 -13.42 15.22
CA LEU A 117 -1.32 -14.04 13.99
C LEU A 117 -0.29 -15.04 13.45
N ASP A 118 0.99 -14.64 13.41
CA ASP A 118 2.10 -15.50 12.99
C ASP A 118 2.19 -16.77 13.83
N ARG A 119 2.13 -16.64 15.17
CA ARG A 119 2.14 -17.80 16.09
C ARG A 119 0.91 -18.69 15.91
N LYS A 120 -0.28 -18.10 15.84
CA LYS A 120 -1.55 -18.83 15.75
C LYS A 120 -1.67 -19.65 14.47
N LEU A 121 -1.15 -19.12 13.36
CA LEU A 121 -1.23 -19.75 12.04
C LEU A 121 0.08 -20.43 11.62
N ASN A 122 1.12 -20.38 12.45
CA ASN A 122 2.46 -20.90 12.16
C ASN A 122 3.02 -20.36 10.82
N LEU A 123 2.91 -19.04 10.60
CA LEU A 123 3.28 -18.41 9.33
C LEU A 123 4.79 -18.32 9.13
N GLY A 124 5.58 -18.39 10.21
CA GLY A 124 7.04 -18.40 10.17
C GLY A 124 7.61 -17.15 9.51
N ILE A 125 7.09 -15.98 9.85
CA ILE A 125 7.52 -14.69 9.32
C ILE A 125 8.71 -14.16 10.14
N ASN A 126 9.85 -13.93 9.49
CA ASN A 126 10.98 -13.22 10.10
C ASN A 126 10.75 -11.71 9.95
N PHE A 127 9.87 -11.15 10.77
CA PHE A 127 9.31 -9.80 10.57
C PHE A 127 10.32 -8.71 10.26
N LYS A 128 11.47 -8.67 10.93
CA LYS A 128 12.46 -7.62 10.71
C LYS A 128 13.08 -7.69 9.31
N ALA A 129 13.50 -8.88 8.88
CA ALA A 129 14.06 -9.06 7.54
C ALA A 129 12.95 -8.96 6.49
N TRP A 130 11.76 -9.50 6.78
CA TRP A 130 10.61 -9.49 5.89
C TRP A 130 10.16 -8.07 5.56
N TRP A 131 9.91 -7.24 6.58
CA TRP A 131 9.54 -5.84 6.35
C TRP A 131 10.63 -5.04 5.66
N LYS A 132 11.91 -5.32 5.92
CA LYS A 132 13.02 -4.67 5.20
C LYS A 132 12.89 -4.88 3.69
N GLU A 133 12.74 -6.11 3.23
CA GLU A 133 12.66 -6.42 1.80
C GLU A 133 11.40 -5.82 1.15
N TYR A 134 10.23 -5.91 1.82
CA TYR A 134 9.00 -5.34 1.27
C TYR A 134 8.93 -3.81 1.33
N ASP A 135 9.55 -3.18 2.34
CA ASP A 135 9.67 -1.72 2.38
C ASP A 135 10.57 -1.23 1.24
N GLU A 136 11.68 -1.90 0.95
CA GLU A 136 12.56 -1.57 -0.17
C GLU A 136 11.84 -1.67 -1.52
N LEU A 137 11.12 -2.77 -1.77
CA LEU A 137 10.30 -2.94 -2.98
C LEU A 137 9.23 -1.85 -3.11
N ARG A 138 8.49 -1.60 -2.03
CA ARG A 138 7.43 -0.57 -2.02
C ARG A 138 7.99 0.81 -2.32
N ILE A 139 9.13 1.17 -1.73
CA ILE A 139 9.83 2.44 -2.02
C ILE A 139 10.21 2.52 -3.50
N GLN A 140 10.78 1.46 -4.07
CA GLN A 140 11.18 1.43 -5.48
C GLN A 140 9.98 1.56 -6.42
N HIS A 141 8.91 0.81 -6.17
CA HIS A 141 7.70 0.84 -7.01
C HIS A 141 7.04 2.22 -7.01
N TYR A 142 6.87 2.82 -5.82
CA TYR A 142 6.30 4.15 -5.76
C TYR A 142 7.26 5.22 -6.30
N ALA A 143 8.57 5.11 -6.11
CA ALA A 143 9.52 6.02 -6.77
C ALA A 143 9.39 5.93 -8.30
N ALA A 144 9.26 4.73 -8.86
CA ALA A 144 9.07 4.51 -10.29
C ALA A 144 7.74 5.08 -10.81
N LEU A 145 6.67 5.02 -10.00
CA LEU A 145 5.37 5.63 -10.33
C LEU A 145 5.44 7.16 -10.40
N LEU A 146 6.28 7.79 -9.58
CA LEU A 146 6.35 9.26 -9.41
C LEU A 146 7.38 9.94 -10.32
N LYS A 147 8.29 9.18 -10.93
CA LYS A 147 9.53 9.69 -11.56
C LYS A 147 9.34 10.72 -12.67
N ASP A 148 8.18 10.73 -13.33
CA ASP A 148 7.92 11.55 -14.53
C ASP A 148 7.17 12.86 -14.20
N ASN A 149 7.01 13.21 -12.91
CA ASN A 149 6.36 14.44 -12.46
C ASN A 149 7.20 15.15 -11.38
N ASP A 150 7.69 16.35 -11.70
CA ASP A 150 8.58 17.15 -10.84
C ASP A 150 7.93 17.72 -9.57
N HIS A 151 6.62 17.55 -9.43
CA HIS A 151 5.83 17.99 -8.28
C HIS A 151 5.43 16.85 -7.35
N SER A 152 5.79 15.61 -7.72
CA SER A 152 5.51 14.42 -6.95
C SER A 152 6.51 14.25 -5.82
N MET A 153 6.09 13.56 -4.76
CA MET A 153 6.89 13.42 -3.55
C MET A 153 6.75 12.02 -2.95
N LEU A 154 7.88 11.45 -2.57
CA LEU A 154 7.95 10.26 -1.75
C LEU A 154 8.43 10.64 -0.34
N VAL A 155 7.56 10.47 0.66
CA VAL A 155 7.82 10.80 2.06
C VAL A 155 8.02 9.51 2.84
N LEU A 156 9.21 9.33 3.42
CA LEU A 156 9.54 8.15 4.22
C LEU A 156 9.51 8.51 5.70
N LEU A 157 8.65 7.82 6.47
CA LEU A 157 8.45 8.07 7.89
C LEU A 157 8.87 6.86 8.72
N PRO A 158 10.07 6.87 9.32
CA PRO A 158 10.55 5.73 10.11
C PRO A 158 9.75 5.59 11.40
N LYS A 159 9.43 4.35 11.79
CA LYS A 159 8.76 4.01 13.07
C LYS A 159 7.34 4.55 13.25
N TYR A 160 6.72 5.08 12.19
CA TYR A 160 5.28 5.34 12.20
C TYR A 160 4.53 3.99 12.11
N SER A 161 3.23 3.97 12.43
CA SER A 161 2.36 2.82 12.17
C SER A 161 1.60 3.03 10.86
N HIS A 162 0.71 2.09 10.52
CA HIS A 162 -0.22 2.28 9.39
C HIS A 162 -1.18 3.46 9.61
N GLY A 163 -1.48 3.78 10.87
CA GLY A 163 -2.34 4.90 11.27
C GLY A 163 -1.63 6.26 11.29
N ILE A 164 -0.86 6.61 10.25
CA ILE A 164 -0.06 7.86 10.19
C ILE A 164 -0.94 9.08 10.48
N TYR A 165 -2.17 9.09 9.95
CA TYR A 165 -3.15 10.16 10.13
C TYR A 165 -3.68 10.29 11.56
N TYR A 166 -3.61 9.25 12.39
CA TYR A 166 -3.87 9.36 13.83
C TYR A 166 -2.64 9.84 14.60
N GLN A 167 -1.44 9.42 14.19
CA GLN A 167 -0.20 9.77 14.88
C GLN A 167 0.23 11.21 14.62
N ASN A 168 0.05 11.71 13.40
CA ASN A 168 0.44 13.05 12.99
C ASN A 168 -0.53 13.62 11.94
N PRO A 169 -1.77 13.94 12.34
CA PRO A 169 -2.77 14.48 11.42
C PRO A 169 -2.33 15.79 10.76
N GLN A 170 -1.55 16.62 11.46
CA GLN A 170 -1.05 17.89 10.93
C GLN A 170 -0.10 17.68 9.75
N LEU A 171 0.82 16.71 9.86
CA LEU A 171 1.70 16.34 8.75
C LEU A 171 0.89 15.86 7.54
N VAL A 172 -0.04 14.92 7.75
CA VAL A 172 -0.88 14.39 6.65
C VAL A 172 -1.70 15.50 5.99
N ALA A 173 -2.32 16.39 6.77
CA ALA A 173 -3.06 17.53 6.25
C ALA A 173 -2.17 18.48 5.44
N LYS A 174 -0.96 18.76 5.93
CA LYS A 174 0.01 19.58 5.20
C LYS A 174 0.37 18.95 3.85
N LEU A 175 0.67 17.66 3.83
CA LEU A 175 1.05 16.95 2.60
C LEU A 175 -0.09 16.93 1.57
N ILE A 176 -1.34 16.84 2.02
CA ILE A 176 -2.52 16.99 1.16
C ILE A 176 -2.59 18.40 0.56
N GLN A 177 -2.41 19.44 1.38
CA GLN A 177 -2.42 20.83 0.91
C GLN A 177 -1.27 21.13 -0.04
N ASP A 178 -0.07 20.65 0.25
CA ASP A 178 1.11 20.82 -0.61
C ASP A 178 0.88 20.16 -1.98
N ASN A 179 0.35 18.93 -2.01
CA ASN A 179 0.02 18.22 -3.24
C ASN A 179 -1.04 18.99 -4.05
N PHE A 180 -2.13 19.42 -3.42
CA PHE A 180 -3.16 20.22 -4.08
C PHE A 180 -2.64 21.56 -4.62
N ASN A 181 -1.75 22.23 -3.88
CA ASN A 181 -1.17 23.50 -4.33
C ASN A 181 -0.18 23.33 -5.48
N SER A 182 0.38 22.15 -5.68
CA SER A 182 1.26 21.87 -6.81
C SER A 182 0.53 21.84 -8.15
N TYR A 183 -0.75 21.46 -8.16
CA TYR A 183 -1.62 21.49 -9.33
C TYR A 183 -1.85 22.89 -9.90
N LYS A 184 -1.81 23.91 -9.04
CA LYS A 184 -2.15 25.29 -9.41
C LYS A 184 -0.98 26.13 -9.92
N LYS A 185 0.22 25.55 -10.01
CA LYS A 185 1.40 26.26 -10.48
C LYS A 185 1.48 26.21 -12.01
N GLU A 186 0.69 27.06 -12.65
CA GLU A 186 0.92 27.58 -14.00
C GLU A 186 1.38 29.04 -13.91
#